data_AF-A0A9D7I2X4-F1
#
_entry.id   AF-A0A9D7I2X4-F1
#
_cell.length_a   1.000
_cell.length_b   1.000
_cell.length_c   1.000
_cell.angle_alpha   90.00
_cell.angle_beta   90.00
_cell.angle_gamma   90.00
#
_symmetry.space_group_name_H-M   'P 1'
#
loop_
_entity.id
_entity.type
_entity.pdbx_description
1 polymer ?
#
loop_
_entity_poly.entity_id
_entity_poly.type
_entity_poly.pdbx_seq_one_letter_code
_entity_poly.pdbx_strand_id
1 'polypeptide(L)'
;MRLLLFALLLLPTLSCKKEITTIREVVPDNYIYGINGDTLYQSNVEKTKQKSSEQYLSILYANLFQSTIPPSDLAQLSELRLASGDKQLIDELVLNNYINGGGAIIPSDAEMRADIGQFIENTYIRFFLRLPSPYEVYELREMIESDLELTPELIYQGFALANEYQFY
;
A
#
# COMPACT_ATOMS: atom_id res chain seq x y z
N MET A 1 76.25 27.49 -25.13
CA MET A 1 75.99 26.85 -23.82
C MET A 1 75.34 27.86 -22.87
N ARG A 2 74.02 28.06 -22.97
CA ARG A 2 73.16 28.81 -22.00
C ARG A 2 71.69 28.91 -22.46
N LEU A 3 71.41 28.68 -23.75
CA LEU A 3 70.07 28.81 -24.33
C LEU A 3 69.15 27.56 -24.18
N LEU A 4 69.66 26.43 -23.69
CA LEU A 4 68.91 25.16 -23.60
C LEU A 4 68.40 24.83 -22.19
N LEU A 5 68.73 25.63 -21.17
CA LEU A 5 68.31 25.36 -19.78
C LEU A 5 67.07 26.15 -19.32
N PHE A 6 66.60 27.14 -20.08
CA PHE A 6 65.43 27.94 -19.69
C PHE A 6 64.10 27.43 -20.28
N ALA A 7 64.14 26.46 -21.20
CA ALA A 7 62.94 25.94 -21.85
C ALA A 7 62.21 24.83 -21.06
N LEU A 8 62.81 24.32 -19.97
CA LEU A 8 62.22 23.26 -19.15
C LEU A 8 61.60 23.77 -17.83
N LEU A 9 61.52 25.09 -17.61
CA LEU A 9 60.99 25.67 -16.37
C LEU A 9 59.61 26.32 -16.54
N LEU A 10 58.96 26.13 -17.68
CA LEU A 10 57.68 26.78 -18.03
C LEU A 10 56.62 25.78 -18.47
N LEU A 11 56.58 24.60 -17.83
CA LEU A 11 55.40 23.76 -17.82
C LEU A 11 54.44 24.30 -16.75
N PRO A 12 53.39 25.05 -17.12
CA PRO A 12 52.34 25.37 -16.17
C PRO A 12 51.70 24.05 -15.73
N THR A 13 51.72 23.80 -14.43
CA THR A 13 50.92 22.77 -13.79
C THR A 13 49.45 23.02 -14.13
N LEU A 14 48.93 22.32 -15.13
CA LEU A 14 47.51 22.22 -15.40
C LEU A 14 46.86 21.47 -14.23
N SER A 15 46.58 22.21 -13.15
CA SER A 15 45.73 21.76 -12.07
C SER A 15 44.32 21.67 -12.63
N CYS A 16 43.88 20.46 -12.91
CA CYS A 16 42.49 20.16 -13.23
C CYS A 16 41.67 20.40 -11.96
N LYS A 17 41.12 21.60 -11.77
CA LYS A 17 40.10 21.82 -10.73
C LYS A 17 38.83 21.15 -11.22
N LYS A 18 38.33 20.18 -10.47
CA LYS A 18 37.00 19.59 -10.66
C LYS A 18 35.99 20.74 -10.65
N GLU A 19 35.34 20.99 -11.79
CA GLU A 19 34.21 21.90 -11.87
C GLU A 19 33.05 21.27 -11.09
N ILE A 20 32.72 21.84 -9.95
CA ILE A 20 31.52 21.47 -9.21
C ILE A 20 30.40 22.33 -9.79
N THR A 21 29.76 21.82 -10.83
CA THR A 21 28.46 22.34 -11.24
C THR A 21 27.50 21.99 -10.11
N THR A 22 27.27 22.95 -9.21
CA THR A 22 26.14 22.85 -8.29
C THR A 22 24.92 22.99 -9.18
N ILE A 23 24.38 21.86 -9.62
CA ILE A 23 23.03 21.84 -10.18
C ILE A 23 22.20 22.41 -9.04
N ARG A 24 21.75 23.66 -9.19
CA ARG A 24 20.68 24.16 -8.34
C ARG A 24 19.56 23.17 -8.60
N GLU A 25 19.28 22.36 -7.59
CA GLU A 25 18.02 21.67 -7.49
C GLU A 25 16.99 22.78 -7.65
N VAL A 26 16.44 22.87 -8.85
CA VAL A 26 15.23 23.63 -9.09
C VAL A 26 14.22 22.83 -8.31
N VAL A 27 14.05 23.16 -7.03
CA VAL A 27 12.89 22.75 -6.25
C VAL A 27 11.73 23.18 -7.12
N PRO A 28 11.00 22.25 -7.76
CA PRO A 28 9.87 22.65 -8.58
C PRO A 28 8.92 23.38 -7.64
N ASP A 29 8.59 24.61 -7.99
CA ASP A 29 7.67 25.49 -7.28
C ASP A 29 6.45 24.71 -6.76
N ASN A 30 6.20 24.83 -5.46
CA ASN A 30 4.91 24.64 -4.80
C ASN A 30 4.05 23.48 -5.34
N TYR A 31 4.48 22.23 -5.13
CA TYR A 31 3.51 21.14 -5.08
C TYR A 31 2.63 21.34 -3.85
N ILE A 32 1.45 21.94 -4.07
CA ILE A 32 0.38 21.98 -3.09
C ILE A 32 -0.26 20.59 -3.13
N TYR A 33 0.15 19.73 -2.21
CA TYR A 33 -0.59 18.49 -1.94
C TYR A 33 -1.96 18.89 -1.40
N GLY A 34 -3.04 18.25 -1.86
CA GLY A 34 -4.43 18.53 -1.44
C GLY A 34 -4.73 18.22 0.03
N ILE A 35 -3.70 18.02 0.85
CA ILE A 35 -3.77 17.77 2.29
C ILE A 35 -3.36 19.02 3.06
N ASN A 36 -4.12 19.35 4.09
CA ASN A 36 -3.73 20.41 5.02
C ASN A 36 -2.60 19.91 5.93
N GLY A 37 -1.97 20.81 6.69
CA GLY A 37 -0.94 20.47 7.69
C GLY A 37 -1.51 19.70 8.89
N ASP A 38 -2.04 18.50 8.64
CA ASP A 38 -2.71 17.67 9.63
C ASP A 38 -1.71 16.93 10.50
N THR A 39 -2.11 16.60 11.73
CA THR A 39 -1.28 15.86 12.67
C THR A 39 -1.08 14.43 12.17
N LEU A 40 0.16 14.07 11.87
CA LEU A 40 0.54 12.70 11.53
C LEU A 40 0.57 11.85 12.79
N TYR A 41 -0.26 10.81 12.84
CA TYR A 41 -0.11 9.75 13.83
C TYR A 41 0.99 8.80 13.36
N GLN A 42 1.89 8.43 14.27
CA GLN A 42 2.92 7.44 13.97
C GLN A 42 2.23 6.07 13.81
N SER A 43 2.14 5.56 12.58
CA SER A 43 1.69 4.20 12.32
C SER A 43 2.81 3.24 12.73
N ASN A 44 2.89 2.92 14.02
CA ASN A 44 3.90 2.04 14.60
C ASN A 44 3.59 0.54 14.36
N VAL A 45 2.74 0.22 13.39
CA VAL A 45 2.42 -1.17 13.03
C VAL A 45 3.38 -1.60 11.93
N GLU A 46 4.63 -1.85 12.30
CA GLU A 46 5.57 -2.52 11.40
C GLU A 46 5.15 -3.98 11.24
N LYS A 47 4.38 -4.25 10.19
CA LYS A 47 3.95 -5.60 9.88
C LYS A 47 5.10 -6.40 9.27
N THR A 48 5.71 -7.26 10.05
CA THR A 48 6.93 -8.00 9.68
C THR A 48 6.71 -9.50 9.61
N LYS A 49 5.61 -10.00 10.17
CA LYS A 49 5.35 -11.44 10.23
C LYS A 49 4.27 -11.83 9.25
N GLN A 50 4.63 -12.59 8.22
CA GLN A 50 3.65 -13.13 7.28
C GLN A 50 2.67 -14.05 8.00
N LYS A 51 1.37 -13.92 7.70
CA LYS A 51 0.31 -14.78 8.21
C LYS A 51 0.47 -16.21 7.65
N SER A 52 0.23 -17.23 8.48
CA SER A 52 0.04 -18.60 7.99
C SER A 52 -1.22 -18.69 7.13
N SER A 53 -1.38 -19.79 6.38
CA SER A 53 -2.61 -20.00 5.58
C SER A 53 -3.86 -20.01 6.45
N GLU A 54 -3.82 -20.68 7.60
CA GLU A 54 -4.94 -20.72 8.54
C GLU A 54 -5.24 -19.32 9.10
N GLN A 55 -4.20 -18.57 9.45
CA GLN A 55 -4.35 -17.21 9.98
C GLN A 55 -4.95 -16.27 8.95
N TYR A 56 -4.45 -16.31 7.71
CA TYR A 56 -4.97 -15.50 6.62
C TYR A 56 -6.45 -15.80 6.37
N LEU A 57 -6.80 -17.07 6.17
CA LEU A 57 -8.16 -17.50 5.84
C LEU A 57 -9.14 -17.23 6.99
N SER A 58 -8.73 -17.49 8.23
CA SER A 58 -9.56 -17.23 9.41
C SER A 58 -9.86 -15.73 9.59
N ILE A 59 -8.84 -14.88 9.43
CA ILE A 59 -9.01 -13.42 9.55
C ILE A 59 -9.82 -12.87 8.37
N LEU A 60 -9.58 -13.34 7.15
CA LEU A 60 -10.36 -12.96 5.97
C LEU A 60 -11.84 -13.28 6.16
N TYR A 61 -12.15 -14.50 6.59
CA TYR A 61 -13.53 -14.90 6.85
C TYR A 61 -14.16 -14.06 7.96
N ALA A 62 -13.44 -13.82 9.07
CA ALA A 62 -13.93 -12.98 10.16
C ALA A 62 -14.21 -11.55 9.71
N ASN A 63 -13.35 -10.97 8.87
CA ASN A 63 -13.53 -9.60 8.36
C ASN A 63 -14.71 -9.46 7.39
N LEU A 64 -14.99 -10.50 6.60
CA LEU A 64 -16.10 -10.49 5.65
C LEU A 64 -17.42 -10.87 6.31
N PHE A 65 -17.46 -11.91 7.15
CA PHE A 65 -18.70 -12.50 7.66
C PHE A 65 -18.97 -12.21 9.14
N GLN A 66 -18.06 -11.52 9.84
CA GLN A 66 -18.12 -11.25 11.28
C GLN A 66 -18.38 -12.50 12.13
N SER A 67 -17.86 -13.64 11.67
CA SER A 67 -18.04 -14.95 12.28
C SER A 67 -16.80 -15.81 12.09
N THR A 68 -16.75 -16.95 12.77
CA THR A 68 -15.63 -17.89 12.64
C THR A 68 -15.88 -18.84 11.47
N ILE A 69 -14.86 -19.01 10.62
CA ILE A 69 -14.88 -20.00 9.54
C ILE A 69 -15.09 -21.42 10.10
N PRO A 70 -15.93 -22.26 9.46
CA PRO A 70 -16.07 -23.65 9.87
C PRO A 70 -14.71 -24.39 9.85
N PRO A 71 -14.38 -25.20 10.87
CA PRO A 71 -13.07 -25.86 10.95
C PRO A 71 -12.76 -26.78 9.76
N SER A 72 -13.77 -27.43 9.18
CA SER A 72 -13.62 -28.27 7.98
C SER A 72 -13.18 -27.47 6.77
N ASP A 73 -13.71 -26.27 6.61
CA ASP A 73 -13.49 -25.41 5.46
C ASP A 73 -12.13 -24.73 5.59
N LEU A 74 -11.80 -24.28 6.80
CA LEU A 74 -10.49 -23.74 7.12
C LEU A 74 -9.38 -24.76 6.82
N ALA A 75 -9.55 -26.02 7.23
CA ALA A 75 -8.56 -27.07 6.98
C ALA A 75 -8.35 -27.30 5.48
N GLN A 76 -9.43 -27.46 4.71
CA GLN A 76 -9.38 -27.71 3.27
C GLN A 76 -8.77 -26.54 2.48
N LEU A 77 -9.21 -25.31 2.77
CA LEU A 77 -8.69 -24.12 2.10
C LEU A 77 -7.23 -23.84 2.48
N SER A 78 -6.84 -24.14 3.72
CA SER A 78 -5.45 -23.99 4.16
C SER A 78 -4.54 -24.97 3.44
N GLU A 79 -4.95 -26.23 3.30
CA GLU A 79 -4.22 -27.24 2.53
C GLU A 79 -4.09 -26.83 1.06
N LEU A 80 -5.17 -26.38 0.43
CA LEU A 80 -5.16 -25.88 -0.95
C LEU A 80 -4.15 -24.73 -1.12
N ARG A 81 -4.23 -23.72 -0.25
CA ARG A 81 -3.32 -22.57 -0.29
C ARG A 81 -1.86 -22.95 -0.04
N LEU A 82 -1.60 -23.93 0.82
CA LEU A 82 -0.25 -24.42 1.08
C LEU A 82 0.31 -25.25 -0.09
N ALA A 83 -0.53 -26.02 -0.76
CA ALA A 83 -0.15 -26.83 -1.92
C ALA A 83 0.13 -25.99 -3.18
N SER A 84 -0.42 -24.78 -3.26
CA SER A 84 -0.23 -23.86 -4.37
C SER A 84 1.03 -23.00 -4.21
N GLY A 85 1.84 -22.94 -5.28
CA GLY A 85 2.98 -22.02 -5.35
C GLY A 85 2.55 -20.56 -5.46
N ASP A 86 1.50 -20.30 -6.22
CA ASP A 86 0.87 -18.98 -6.33
C ASP A 86 -0.26 -18.85 -5.30
N LYS A 87 0.07 -18.30 -4.14
CA LYS A 87 -0.91 -18.09 -3.05
C LYS A 87 -1.86 -16.95 -3.36
N GLN A 88 -1.43 -15.95 -4.12
CA GLN A 88 -2.25 -14.79 -4.44
C GLN A 88 -3.42 -15.20 -5.36
N LEU A 89 -3.17 -16.09 -6.32
CA LEU A 89 -4.24 -16.66 -7.14
C LEU A 89 -5.28 -17.41 -6.28
N ILE A 90 -4.84 -18.20 -5.30
CA ILE A 90 -5.77 -18.90 -4.39
C ILE A 90 -6.55 -17.88 -3.54
N ASP A 91 -5.87 -16.87 -3.03
CA ASP A 91 -6.46 -15.81 -2.22
C ASP A 91 -7.55 -15.06 -3.02
N GLU A 92 -7.30 -14.75 -4.29
CA GLU A 92 -8.27 -14.16 -5.23
C GLU A 92 -9.47 -15.06 -5.49
N LEU A 93 -9.25 -16.36 -5.73
CA LEU A 93 -10.34 -17.30 -5.98
C LEU A 93 -11.25 -17.48 -4.76
N VAL A 94 -10.65 -17.60 -3.57
CA VAL A 94 -11.39 -17.71 -2.30
C VAL A 94 -12.17 -16.44 -2.02
N LEU A 95 -11.53 -15.28 -2.16
CA LEU A 95 -12.15 -13.98 -1.95
C LEU A 95 -13.31 -13.72 -2.91
N ASN A 96 -13.12 -14.01 -4.20
CA ASN A 96 -14.17 -13.90 -5.21
C ASN A 96 -15.33 -14.84 -4.89
N ASN A 97 -15.07 -16.05 -4.41
CA ASN A 97 -16.13 -16.95 -3.99
C ASN A 97 -16.90 -16.40 -2.77
N TYR A 98 -16.22 -15.84 -1.78
CA TYR A 98 -16.85 -15.27 -0.59
C TYR A 98 -17.70 -14.04 -0.88
N ILE A 99 -17.22 -13.13 -1.74
CA ILE A 99 -17.95 -11.91 -2.07
C ILE A 99 -19.15 -12.23 -2.98
N ASN A 100 -18.97 -13.08 -4.00
CA ASN A 100 -20.04 -13.40 -4.95
C ASN A 100 -21.01 -14.48 -4.44
N GLY A 101 -20.59 -15.31 -3.46
CA GLY A 101 -21.41 -16.36 -2.87
C GLY A 101 -22.49 -15.85 -1.91
N GLY A 102 -22.43 -14.58 -1.53
CA GLY A 102 -23.36 -13.93 -0.62
C GLY A 102 -23.02 -14.15 0.86
N GLY A 103 -23.64 -13.35 1.73
CA GLY A 103 -23.46 -13.41 3.19
C GLY A 103 -22.30 -12.56 3.72
N ALA A 104 -21.39 -12.08 2.86
CA ALA A 104 -20.39 -11.10 3.26
C ALA A 104 -21.08 -9.80 3.69
N ILE A 105 -20.67 -9.26 4.83
CA ILE A 105 -21.18 -8.03 5.43
C ILE A 105 -20.37 -6.86 4.88
N ILE A 106 -20.83 -6.37 3.74
CA ILE A 106 -20.27 -5.25 2.99
C ILE A 106 -21.32 -4.13 2.99
N PRO A 107 -20.95 -2.86 3.27
CA PRO A 107 -21.89 -1.75 3.16
C PRO A 107 -22.34 -1.61 1.71
N SER A 108 -23.58 -1.15 1.50
CA SER A 108 -24.07 -0.79 0.19
C SER A 108 -23.34 0.44 -0.35
N ASP A 109 -23.36 0.62 -1.68
CA ASP A 109 -22.80 1.82 -2.33
C ASP A 109 -23.41 3.12 -1.78
N ALA A 110 -24.72 3.11 -1.49
CA ALA A 110 -25.41 4.23 -0.87
C ALA A 110 -24.88 4.54 0.55
N GLU A 111 -24.61 3.52 1.37
CA GLU A 111 -24.04 3.71 2.71
C GLU A 111 -22.60 4.22 2.66
N MET A 112 -21.77 3.69 1.75
CA MET A 112 -20.42 4.19 1.53
C MET A 112 -20.44 5.67 1.11
N ARG A 113 -21.29 6.03 0.15
CA ARG A 113 -21.36 7.40 -0.39
C ARG A 113 -22.04 8.39 0.55
N ALA A 114 -22.84 7.91 1.50
CA ALA A 114 -23.41 8.76 2.55
C ALA A 114 -22.35 9.30 3.52
N ASP A 115 -21.28 8.54 3.79
CA ASP A 115 -20.13 8.98 4.58
C ASP A 115 -18.84 8.25 4.17
N ILE A 116 -18.18 8.80 3.15
CA ILE A 116 -16.94 8.23 2.59
C ILE A 116 -15.82 8.23 3.64
N GLY A 117 -15.73 9.26 4.49
CA GLY A 117 -14.70 9.35 5.52
C GLY A 117 -14.81 8.21 6.52
N GLN A 118 -16.01 7.99 7.06
CA GLN A 118 -16.29 6.91 8.00
C GLN A 118 -16.09 5.53 7.36
N PHE A 119 -16.48 5.36 6.09
CA PHE A 119 -16.24 4.13 5.34
C PHE A 119 -14.75 3.81 5.21
N ILE A 120 -13.92 4.79 4.83
CA ILE A 120 -12.47 4.62 4.69
C ILE A 120 -11.86 4.20 6.03
N GLU A 121 -12.14 4.94 7.11
CA GLU A 121 -11.62 4.61 8.43
C GLU A 121 -12.01 3.20 8.89
N ASN A 122 -13.28 2.84 8.73
CA ASN A 122 -13.77 1.51 9.09
C ASN A 122 -13.10 0.39 8.28
N THR A 123 -12.83 0.65 6.99
CA THR A 123 -12.16 -0.32 6.11
C THR A 123 -10.71 -0.52 6.52
N TYR A 124 -9.98 0.56 6.80
CA TYR A 124 -8.60 0.50 7.31
C TYR A 124 -8.52 -0.21 8.67
N ILE A 125 -9.43 0.08 9.59
CA ILE A 125 -9.47 -0.61 10.89
C ILE A 125 -9.78 -2.10 10.69
N ARG A 126 -10.76 -2.44 9.87
CA ARG A 126 -11.18 -3.83 9.63
C ARG A 126 -10.06 -4.67 9.03
N PHE A 127 -9.45 -4.21 7.94
CA PHE A 127 -8.46 -5.01 7.22
C PHE A 127 -7.04 -4.83 7.76
N PHE A 128 -6.67 -3.61 8.14
CA PHE A 128 -5.28 -3.28 8.51
C PHE A 128 -5.05 -3.04 10.00
N LEU A 129 -6.10 -2.99 10.83
CA LEU A 129 -5.99 -2.78 12.28
C LEU A 129 -5.29 -1.45 12.64
N ARG A 130 -5.45 -0.42 11.81
CA ARG A 130 -4.92 0.91 12.04
C ARG A 130 -5.83 1.97 11.42
N LEU A 131 -5.62 3.22 11.80
CA LEU A 131 -6.19 4.36 11.09
C LEU A 131 -5.41 4.63 9.79
N PRO A 132 -6.09 5.13 8.75
CA PRO A 132 -5.43 5.65 7.56
C PRO A 132 -4.63 6.90 7.89
N SER A 133 -3.56 7.14 7.15
CA SER A 133 -2.88 8.44 7.13
C SER A 133 -3.74 9.49 6.41
N PRO A 134 -3.51 10.81 6.63
CA PRO A 134 -4.26 11.85 5.93
C PRO A 134 -4.17 11.73 4.40
N TYR A 135 -3.02 11.30 3.88
CA TYR A 135 -2.83 11.07 2.45
C TYR A 135 -3.65 9.89 1.92
N GLU A 136 -3.69 8.77 2.65
CA GLU A 136 -4.52 7.62 2.28
C GLU A 136 -6.01 7.94 2.28
N VAL A 137 -6.47 8.76 3.24
CA VAL A 137 -7.86 9.24 3.26
C VAL A 137 -8.14 10.09 2.03
N TYR A 138 -7.24 11.02 1.69
CA TYR A 138 -7.39 11.89 0.53
C TYR A 138 -7.47 11.06 -0.76
N GLU A 139 -6.49 10.21 -1.03
CA GLU A 139 -6.43 9.43 -2.28
C GLU A 139 -7.65 8.50 -2.45
N LEU A 140 -8.02 7.75 -1.41
CA LEU A 140 -9.16 6.83 -1.51
C LEU A 140 -10.50 7.58 -1.62
N ARG A 141 -10.63 8.74 -0.98
CA ARG A 141 -11.82 9.59 -1.17
C ARG A 141 -11.91 10.07 -2.61
N GLU A 142 -10.84 10.62 -3.16
CA GLU A 142 -10.82 11.11 -4.55
C GLU A 142 -11.14 9.97 -5.54
N MET A 143 -10.62 8.76 -5.32
CA MET A 143 -10.96 7.59 -6.14
C MET A 143 -12.46 7.25 -6.08
N ILE A 144 -13.08 7.23 -4.89
CA ILE A 144 -14.51 6.94 -4.72
C ILE A 144 -15.39 8.04 -5.34
N GLU A 145 -14.98 9.29 -5.21
CA GLU A 145 -15.75 10.44 -5.72
C GLU A 145 -15.65 10.57 -7.25
N SER A 146 -14.50 10.23 -7.83
CA SER A 146 -14.25 10.33 -9.27
C SER A 146 -14.75 9.13 -10.07
N ASP A 147 -14.94 7.96 -9.44
CA ASP A 147 -15.43 6.74 -10.08
C ASP A 147 -16.68 6.19 -9.39
N LEU A 148 -17.82 6.26 -10.10
CA LEU A 148 -19.09 5.72 -9.63
C LEU A 148 -19.13 4.18 -9.69
N GLU A 149 -18.24 3.55 -10.45
CA GLU A 149 -18.14 2.09 -10.58
C GLU A 149 -17.21 1.47 -9.53
N LEU A 150 -16.46 2.28 -8.78
CA LEU A 150 -15.67 1.81 -7.65
C LEU A 150 -16.57 1.49 -6.45
N THR A 151 -17.08 0.26 -6.40
CA THR A 151 -18.01 -0.19 -5.37
C THR A 151 -17.29 -0.61 -4.06
N PRO A 152 -18.02 -0.67 -2.93
CA PRO A 152 -17.48 -1.19 -1.68
C PRO A 152 -16.89 -2.60 -1.78
N GLU A 153 -17.47 -3.47 -2.61
CA GLU A 153 -16.97 -4.81 -2.87
C GLU A 153 -15.58 -4.79 -3.51
N LEU A 154 -15.37 -3.95 -4.53
CA LEU A 154 -14.07 -3.80 -5.19
C LEU A 154 -13.01 -3.26 -4.22
N ILE A 155 -13.39 -2.32 -3.37
CA ILE A 155 -12.50 -1.77 -2.34
C ILE A 155 -12.14 -2.87 -1.33
N TYR A 156 -13.12 -3.63 -0.83
CA TYR A 156 -12.86 -4.74 0.09
C TYR A 156 -11.97 -5.80 -0.56
N GLN A 157 -12.11 -6.05 -1.86
CA GLN A 157 -11.21 -6.94 -2.60
C GLN A 157 -9.78 -6.40 -2.61
N GLY A 158 -9.59 -5.13 -2.96
CA GLY A 158 -8.28 -4.48 -2.98
C GLY A 158 -7.59 -4.53 -1.62
N PHE A 159 -8.33 -4.28 -0.54
CA PHE A 159 -7.78 -4.34 0.83
C PHE A 159 -7.45 -5.77 1.26
N ALA A 160 -8.28 -6.75 0.93
CA ALA A 160 -8.01 -8.16 1.24
C ALA A 160 -6.82 -8.73 0.45
N LEU A 161 -6.52 -8.19 -0.73
CA LEU A 161 -5.40 -8.62 -1.57
C LEU A 161 -4.12 -7.79 -1.38
N ALA A 162 -4.19 -6.69 -0.64
CA ALA A 162 -3.04 -5.84 -0.39
C ALA A 162 -1.93 -6.58 0.36
N ASN A 163 -0.68 -6.26 0.02
CA ASN A 163 0.50 -6.79 0.72
C ASN A 163 0.41 -6.55 2.23
N GLU A 164 -0.05 -5.37 2.65
CA GLU A 164 -0.20 -5.05 4.07
C GLU A 164 -1.14 -6.04 4.80
N TYR A 165 -2.15 -6.56 4.11
CA TYR A 165 -3.08 -7.54 4.68
C TYR A 165 -2.43 -8.91 4.92
N GLN A 166 -1.35 -9.24 4.22
CA GLN A 166 -0.68 -10.54 4.33
C GLN A 166 0.20 -10.67 5.58
N PHE A 167 0.41 -9.58 6.33
CA PHE A 167 1.34 -9.52 7.46
C PHE A 167 0.67 -9.08 8.76
N TYR A 168 1.25 -9.45 9.89
CA TYR A 168 1.02 -8.86 11.23
C TYR A 168 2.14 -7.90 11.55
#